data_AF-A0A376BVU0-F1
#
_entry.id   AF-A0A376BVU0-F1
#
_cell.length_a   1.000
_cell.length_b   1.000
_cell.length_c   1.000
_cell.angle_alpha   90.00
_cell.angle_beta   90.00
_cell.angle_gamma   90.00
#
_symmetry.space_group_name_H-M   'P 1'
#
loop_
_entity.id
_entity.type
_entity.pdbx_description
1 polymer ?
#
loop_
_entity_poly.entity_id
_entity_poly.type
_entity_poly.pdbx_seq_one_letter_code
_entity_poly.pdbx_strand_id
1 'polypeptide(L)' 'MKHNEVAWCKPLENMTENEIIAHFERYGFRDEMGHELTLCRDFLDLVALAAKRD' A
#
# COMPACT_ATOMS: atom_id res chain seq x y z
N MET A 1 -14.04 -17.93 -4.74
CA MET A 1 -12.75 -17.25 -4.96
C MET A 1 -11.92 -17.50 -3.70
N LYS A 2 -10.83 -18.29 -3.79
CA LYS A 2 -9.95 -18.50 -2.64
C LYS A 2 -8.92 -17.38 -2.65
N HIS A 3 -9.19 -16.30 -1.91
CA HIS A 3 -8.12 -15.38 -1.55
C HIS A 3 -7.17 -16.19 -0.68
N ASN A 4 -6.03 -16.55 -1.24
CA ASN A 4 -4.90 -17.07 -0.49
C ASN A 4 -4.42 -15.89 0.37
N GLU A 5 -5.02 -15.74 1.55
CA GLU A 5 -4.61 -14.77 2.57
C GLU A 5 -3.24 -15.21 3.07
N VAL A 6 -2.21 -14.91 2.30
CA VAL A 6 -0.86 -14.86 2.84
C VAL A 6 -0.93 -13.74 3.86
N ALA A 7 -1.09 -14.08 5.12
CA ALA A 7 -1.05 -13.14 6.23
C ALA A 7 0.33 -12.50 6.20
N TRP A 8 0.43 -11.29 5.62
CA TRP A 8 1.63 -10.48 5.74
C TRP A 8 1.66 -9.96 7.18
N CYS A 9 2.19 -10.80 8.07
CA CYS A 9 2.31 -10.61 9.52
C CYS A 9 3.36 -9.56 9.94
N LYS A 10 3.75 -8.66 9.05
CA LYS A 10 4.73 -7.61 9.37
C LYS A 10 3.96 -6.35 9.74
N PRO A 11 4.19 -5.75 10.93
CA PRO A 11 3.64 -4.43 11.24
C PRO A 11 4.01 -3.43 10.14
N LEU A 12 3.09 -2.53 9.79
CA LEU A 12 3.33 -1.45 8.80
C LEU A 12 4.63 -0.70 9.11
N GLU A 13 4.93 -0.57 10.40
CA GLU A 13 6.13 0.05 10.96
C GLU A 13 7.45 -0.53 10.48
N ASN A 14 7.45 -1.81 10.09
CA ASN A 14 8.63 -2.50 9.62
C ASN A 14 8.63 -2.66 8.08
N MET A 15 7.60 -2.17 7.38
CA MET A 15 7.50 -2.29 5.92
C MET A 15 8.30 -1.20 5.22
N THR A 16 8.98 -1.56 4.14
CA THR A 16 9.54 -0.61 3.18
C THR A 16 8.42 0.06 2.38
N GLU A 17 8.70 1.20 1.76
CA GLU A 17 7.75 1.89 0.85
C GLU A 17 7.13 0.93 -0.18
N ASN A 18 7.96 0.12 -0.85
CA ASN A 18 7.49 -0.87 -1.82
C ASN A 18 6.60 -1.96 -1.20
N GLU A 19 6.90 -2.41 0.03
CA GLU A 19 6.07 -3.38 0.74
C GLU A 19 4.70 -2.78 1.10
N ILE A 20 4.66 -1.49 1.48
CA ILE A 20 3.42 -0.77 1.78
C ILE A 20 2.58 -0.62 0.49
N ILE A 21 3.18 -0.16 -0.60
CA ILE A 21 2.48 0.00 -1.88
C ILE A 21 1.90 -1.35 -2.34
N ALA A 22 2.71 -2.42 -2.33
CA ALA A 22 2.26 -3.75 -2.73
C ALA A 22 1.18 -4.32 -1.79
N HIS A 23 1.14 -3.92 -0.53
CA HIS A 23 0.07 -4.28 0.40
C HIS A 23 -1.27 -3.68 -0.05
N PHE A 24 -1.30 -2.37 -0.33
CA PHE A 24 -2.52 -1.68 -0.75
C PHE A 24 -2.96 -2.02 -2.18
N GLU A 25 -2.03 -2.27 -3.09
CA GLU A 25 -2.31 -2.65 -4.49
C GLU A 25 -3.19 -3.91 -4.58
N ARG A 26 -2.97 -4.89 -3.68
CA ARG A 26 -3.75 -6.15 -3.65
C ARG A 26 -5.23 -5.97 -3.32
N TYR A 27 -5.58 -4.90 -2.62
CA TYR A 27 -6.97 -4.59 -2.33
C TYR A 27 -7.69 -3.93 -3.51
N GLY A 28 -6.95 -3.50 -4.54
CA GLY A 28 -7.52 -2.94 -5.76
C GLY A 28 -8.29 -1.64 -5.51
N PHE A 29 -7.85 -0.81 -4.56
CA PHE A 29 -8.46 0.49 -4.29
C PHE A 29 -8.42 1.37 -5.54
N ARG A 30 -9.60 1.86 -5.93
CA ARG A 30 -9.80 2.71 -7.11
C ARG A 30 -10.67 3.92 -6.77
N ASP A 31 -10.38 5.04 -7.41
CA ASP A 31 -11.21 6.25 -7.33
C ASP A 31 -12.47 6.16 -8.21
N GLU A 32 -13.29 7.21 -8.21
CA GLU A 32 -14.52 7.29 -9.03
C GLU A 32 -14.24 7.26 -10.55
N MET A 33 -13.02 7.59 -10.97
CA MET A 33 -12.55 7.55 -12.37
C MET A 33 -11.89 6.21 -12.73
N GLY A 34 -11.70 5.31 -11.75
CA GLY A 34 -11.07 4.02 -11.93
C GLY A 34 -9.55 4.01 -11.81
N HIS A 35 -8.91 5.11 -11.39
CA HIS A 35 -7.47 5.15 -11.14
C HIS A 35 -7.11 4.42 -9.85
N GLU A 36 -5.99 3.71 -9.88
CA GLU A 36 -5.51 2.96 -8.73
C GLU A 36 -4.92 3.88 -7.67
N LEU A 37 -5.04 3.48 -6.40
CA LEU A 37 -4.47 4.23 -5.27
C LEU A 37 -2.97 4.49 -5.43
N THR A 38 -2.25 3.61 -6.13
CA THR A 38 -0.82 3.74 -6.47
C THR A 38 -0.51 4.93 -7.38
N LEU A 39 -1.53 5.53 -8.03
CA LEU A 39 -1.41 6.76 -8.83
C LEU A 39 -1.74 8.02 -8.01
N CYS A 40 -2.24 7.88 -6.79
CA CYS A 40 -2.56 9.01 -5.92
C CYS A 40 -1.29 9.59 -5.31
N ARG A 41 -0.98 10.86 -5.64
CA ARG A 41 0.25 11.50 -5.18
C ARG A 41 0.30 11.64 -3.66
N ASP A 42 -0.80 12.08 -3.04
CA ASP A 42 -0.89 12.24 -1.60
C ASP A 42 -0.66 10.91 -0.86
N PHE A 43 -1.16 9.80 -1.42
CA PHE A 43 -0.89 8.47 -0.89
C PHE A 43 0.60 8.13 -0.96
N LEU A 44 1.25 8.31 -2.11
CA LEU A 44 2.68 8.04 -2.25
C LEU A 44 3.54 8.90 -1.31
N ASP A 45 3.19 10.18 -1.15
CA ASP A 45 3.90 11.08 -0.23
C ASP A 45 3.74 10.64 1.23
N LEU A 46 2.54 10.16 1.63
CA LEU A 46 2.32 9.56 2.95
C LEU A 46 3.11 8.27 3.17
N VAL A 47 3.19 7.40 2.17
CA VAL A 47 4.00 6.17 2.25
C VAL A 47 5.48 6.52 2.40
N ALA A 48 5.98 7.48 1.62
CA ALA A 48 7.36 7.94 1.71
C ALA A 48 7.68 8.52 3.10
N LEU A 49 6.75 9.28 3.69
CA LEU A 49 6.89 9.77 5.07
C LEU A 49 6.90 8.63 6.09
N ALA A 50 6.03 7.64 5.93
CA ALA A 50 5.96 6.48 6.81
C ALA A 50 7.23 5.60 6.72
N ALA A 51 7.89 5.56 5.57
CA ALA A 51 9.11 4.80 5.32
C ALA A 51 10.41 5.53 5.73
N LYS A 52 10.43 6.87 5.72
CA LYS A 52 11.60 7.73 6.04
C LYS A 52 11.85 7.94 7.54
N ARG A 53 11.42 7.03 8.40
CA ARG A 53 11.52 7.23 9.87
C ARG A 53 12.97 7.50 10.30
N ASP A 54 13.13 8.52 11.14
CA ASP A 54 14.37 8.93 11.82
C ASP A 54 14.92 7.83 12.76
#